data_AF-A0A846E3L8-F1
#
_entry.id   AF-A0A846E3L8-F1
#
_cell.length_a   1.000
_cell.length_b   1.000
_cell.length_c   1.000
_cell.angle_alpha   90.00
_cell.angle_beta   90.00
_cell.angle_gamma   90.00
#
_symmetry.space_group_name_H-M   'P 1'
#
loop_
_entity.id
_entity.type
_entity.pdbx_description
1 polymer ?
#
loop_
_entity_poly.entity_id
_entity_poly.type
_entity_poly.pdbx_seq_one_letter_code
_entity_poly.pdbx_strand_id
1 'polypeptide(L)'
;MSVQAIPLAAVSKIRQYIQTALALPESEVRPQIRSGFETGEEPPEPESLDQLGDLFNFASPLDKDVPAPNLEGRWFVSSVNPGSALIKLPGLRLKSGFRLVSYLCRKPEQGMGTIWAVPEELSTTAELESVLGQANDGMPPHPRGALSDFMLAIEGDRSAASFAIASLVRREFLEFGRLGKQCNWSHHRLVDAPPPQVKWQWGTSPPKDLSPKVKIFPDGKAIVEFFSCRTVAPVAIFRHVDQYASGKYQAQCVDKPVAVPLRKA
;
A
#
# COMPACT_ATOMS: atom_id res chain seq x y z
N MET A 1 -19.66 10.12 25.35
CA MET A 1 -18.40 9.93 24.57
C MET A 1 -18.32 8.49 24.13
N SER A 2 -18.57 8.19 22.87
CA SER A 2 -18.72 6.81 22.39
C SER A 2 -17.49 6.35 21.61
N VAL A 3 -16.96 5.20 22.02
CA VAL A 3 -16.14 4.37 21.13
C VAL A 3 -17.07 3.83 20.06
N GLN A 4 -16.70 4.00 18.80
CA GLN A 4 -17.45 3.50 17.66
C GLN A 4 -16.79 2.21 17.18
N ALA A 5 -17.48 1.09 17.36
CA ALA A 5 -17.06 -0.18 16.78
C ALA A 5 -17.39 -0.18 15.29
N ILE A 6 -16.46 -0.68 14.47
CA ILE A 6 -16.64 -0.82 13.03
C ILE A 6 -16.65 -2.33 12.72
N PRO A 7 -17.67 -2.84 12.01
CA PRO A 7 -17.72 -4.26 11.67
C PRO A 7 -16.47 -4.72 10.92
N LEU A 8 -15.89 -5.85 11.32
CA LEU A 8 -14.72 -6.44 10.66
C LEU A 8 -14.97 -6.67 9.16
N ALA A 9 -16.19 -7.08 8.79
CA ALA A 9 -16.59 -7.29 7.40
C ALA A 9 -16.47 -6.01 6.57
N ALA A 10 -16.83 -4.84 7.13
CA ALA A 10 -16.72 -3.57 6.44
C ALA A 10 -15.24 -3.18 6.21
N VAL A 11 -14.42 -3.27 7.26
CA VAL A 11 -12.97 -3.00 7.19
C VAL A 11 -12.28 -3.94 6.21
N SER A 12 -12.66 -5.22 6.20
CA SER A 12 -12.13 -6.22 5.26
C SER A 12 -12.50 -5.92 3.82
N LYS A 13 -13.75 -5.49 3.55
CA LYS A 13 -14.20 -5.12 2.20
C LYS A 13 -13.48 -3.87 1.68
N ILE A 14 -13.28 -2.87 2.54
CA ILE A 14 -12.49 -1.68 2.22
C ILE A 14 -11.06 -2.08 1.87
N ARG A 15 -10.44 -2.94 2.70
CA ARG A 15 -9.08 -3.44 2.45
C ARG A 15 -8.98 -4.13 1.10
N GLN A 16 -9.90 -5.05 0.80
CA GLN A 16 -9.93 -5.76 -0.47
C GLN A 16 -10.05 -4.79 -1.66
N TYR A 17 -10.92 -3.78 -1.56
CA TYR A 17 -11.04 -2.76 -2.60
C TYR A 17 -9.72 -2.01 -2.82
N ILE A 18 -9.03 -1.58 -1.75
CA ILE A 18 -7.73 -0.89 -1.86
C ILE A 18 -6.71 -1.81 -2.55
N GLN A 19 -6.67 -3.10 -2.18
CA GLN A 19 -5.75 -4.07 -2.78
C GLN A 19 -6.02 -4.27 -4.28
N THR A 20 -7.30 -4.35 -4.67
CA THR A 20 -7.68 -4.45 -6.09
C THR A 20 -7.31 -3.17 -6.86
N ALA A 21 -7.53 -1.99 -6.26
CA ALA A 21 -7.19 -0.72 -6.90
C ALA A 21 -5.67 -0.49 -7.05
N LEU A 22 -4.86 -1.17 -6.23
CA LEU A 22 -3.40 -1.14 -6.29
C LEU A 22 -2.79 -2.35 -7.02
N ALA A 23 -3.62 -3.18 -7.65
CA ALA A 23 -3.14 -4.31 -8.41
C ALA A 23 -2.22 -3.82 -9.55
N LEU A 24 -1.03 -4.40 -9.61
CA LEU A 24 -0.06 -4.07 -10.64
C LEU A 24 -0.36 -4.86 -11.93
N PRO A 25 -0.15 -4.25 -13.11
CA PRO A 25 -0.22 -4.98 -14.37
C PRO A 25 0.87 -6.06 -14.43
N GLU A 26 0.63 -7.12 -15.21
CA GLU A 26 1.53 -8.28 -15.25
C GLU A 26 2.95 -7.90 -15.68
N SER A 27 3.09 -6.95 -16.62
CA SER A 27 4.37 -6.40 -17.05
C SER A 27 5.20 -5.75 -15.93
N GLU A 28 4.56 -5.20 -14.90
CA GLU A 28 5.23 -4.63 -13.73
C GLU A 28 5.42 -5.64 -12.59
N VAL A 29 4.61 -6.70 -12.53
CA VAL A 29 4.75 -7.79 -11.54
C VAL A 29 5.89 -8.73 -11.95
N ARG A 30 5.91 -9.13 -13.21
CA ARG A 30 6.89 -10.03 -13.82
C ARG A 30 7.39 -9.41 -15.13
N PRO A 31 8.30 -8.43 -15.05
CA PRO A 31 8.92 -7.88 -16.24
C PRO A 31 9.56 -9.00 -17.04
N GLN A 32 9.11 -9.19 -18.28
CA GLN A 32 9.69 -10.20 -19.15
C GLN A 32 11.00 -9.69 -19.72
N ILE A 33 12.05 -10.51 -19.64
CA ILE A 33 13.27 -10.29 -20.42
C ILE A 33 12.88 -10.62 -21.86
N ARG A 34 12.47 -9.61 -22.63
CA ARG A 34 12.35 -9.80 -24.08
C ARG A 34 13.76 -9.93 -24.63
N SER A 35 14.22 -11.16 -24.83
CA SER A 35 15.36 -11.44 -25.71
C SER A 35 15.04 -10.79 -27.05
N GLY A 36 15.98 -9.99 -27.56
CA GLY A 36 15.75 -9.07 -28.67
C GLY A 36 14.98 -9.70 -29.83
N PHE A 37 14.01 -8.92 -30.33
CA PHE A 37 13.35 -9.04 -31.63
C PHE A 37 13.61 -10.34 -32.40
N GLU A 38 12.70 -11.31 -32.29
CA GLU A 38 12.34 -12.07 -33.50
C GLU A 38 11.32 -11.20 -34.24
N THR A 39 11.77 -10.57 -35.32
CA THR A 39 10.92 -9.80 -36.25
C THR A 39 9.80 -10.69 -36.77
N GLY A 40 8.60 -10.59 -36.19
CA GLY A 40 7.43 -11.32 -36.67
C GLY A 40 6.30 -11.57 -35.67
N GLU A 41 6.49 -11.37 -34.36
CA GLU A 41 5.40 -11.56 -33.40
C GLU A 41 4.40 -10.39 -33.45
N GLU A 42 3.16 -10.70 -33.83
CA GLU A 42 2.04 -9.78 -33.83
C GLU A 42 1.70 -9.39 -32.38
N PRO A 43 1.46 -8.10 -32.07
CA PRO A 43 1.05 -7.68 -30.74
C PRO A 43 -0.19 -8.47 -30.30
N PRO A 44 -0.21 -9.03 -29.08
CA PRO A 44 -1.39 -9.71 -28.59
C PRO A 44 -2.56 -8.72 -28.56
N GLU A 45 -3.72 -9.12 -29.11
CA GLU A 45 -4.92 -8.31 -29.01
C GLU A 45 -5.31 -8.14 -27.54
N PRO A 46 -5.59 -6.92 -27.07
CA PRO A 46 -5.94 -6.66 -25.68
C PRO A 46 -7.36 -7.21 -25.43
N GLU A 47 -7.50 -8.09 -24.45
CA GLU A 47 -8.81 -8.63 -24.06
C GLU A 47 -9.55 -7.68 -23.08
N SER A 48 -8.85 -6.67 -22.54
CA SER A 48 -9.41 -5.74 -21.55
C SER A 48 -8.66 -4.40 -21.47
N LEU A 49 -9.32 -3.37 -20.91
CA LEU A 49 -8.79 -1.99 -20.85
C LEU A 49 -7.53 -1.85 -19.98
N ASP A 50 -7.34 -2.72 -18.99
CA ASP A 50 -6.15 -2.80 -18.14
C ASP A 50 -4.92 -3.38 -18.87
N GLN A 51 -5.11 -4.08 -19.99
CA GLN A 51 -4.03 -4.61 -20.84
C GLN A 51 -3.54 -3.59 -21.88
N LEU A 52 -4.19 -2.42 -22.01
CA LEU A 52 -3.76 -1.37 -22.93
C LEU A 52 -2.36 -0.83 -22.59
N GLY A 53 -1.96 -0.83 -21.31
CA GLY A 53 -0.61 -0.45 -20.91
C GLY A 53 0.46 -1.38 -21.51
N ASP A 54 0.14 -2.67 -21.63
CA ASP A 54 1.05 -3.68 -22.19
C ASP A 54 1.22 -3.51 -23.71
N LEU A 55 0.18 -3.03 -24.41
CA LEU A 55 0.26 -2.66 -25.83
C LEU A 55 1.17 -1.45 -26.09
N PHE A 56 1.08 -0.39 -25.28
CA PHE A 56 1.94 0.79 -25.44
C PHE A 56 3.41 0.45 -25.17
N ASN A 57 3.66 -0.44 -24.21
CA ASN A 57 4.99 -1.00 -23.97
C ASN A 57 5.46 -1.92 -25.11
N PHE A 58 4.55 -2.60 -25.81
CA PHE A 58 4.87 -3.46 -26.96
C PHE A 58 5.37 -2.67 -28.17
N ALA A 59 4.81 -1.48 -28.44
CA ALA A 59 5.12 -0.69 -29.64
C ALA A 59 6.33 0.26 -29.51
N SER A 60 6.92 0.39 -28.32
CA SER A 60 8.03 1.31 -28.10
C SER A 60 9.38 0.61 -28.41
N PRO A 61 10.24 1.16 -29.28
CA PRO A 61 11.58 0.63 -29.47
C PRO A 61 12.33 0.64 -28.13
N LEU A 62 13.02 -0.46 -27.83
CA LEU A 62 13.83 -0.67 -26.63
C LEU A 62 15.09 0.22 -26.68
N ASP A 63 14.94 1.52 -26.42
CA ASP A 63 16.08 2.33 -26.02
C ASP A 63 16.53 1.85 -24.63
N LYS A 64 17.81 1.46 -24.51
CA LYS A 64 18.41 0.90 -23.28
C LYS A 64 18.33 1.85 -22.07
N ASP A 65 18.04 3.12 -22.33
CA ASP A 65 17.94 4.21 -21.36
C ASP A 65 16.49 4.57 -20.97
N VAL A 66 15.48 3.90 -21.54
CA VAL A 66 14.08 4.14 -21.13
C VAL A 66 13.83 3.46 -19.79
N PRO A 67 13.34 4.19 -18.76
CA PRO A 67 13.03 3.62 -17.46
C PRO A 67 11.77 2.74 -17.52
N ALA A 68 11.94 1.50 -17.98
CA ALA A 68 10.89 0.52 -18.17
C ALA A 68 10.90 -0.57 -17.07
N PRO A 69 9.80 -1.33 -16.91
CA PRO A 69 9.80 -2.53 -16.08
C PRO A 69 10.97 -3.46 -16.44
N ASN A 70 11.76 -3.85 -15.45
CA ASN A 70 12.99 -4.61 -15.63
C ASN A 70 13.21 -5.59 -14.47
N LEU A 71 14.08 -6.59 -14.66
CA LEU A 71 14.47 -7.55 -13.60
C LEU A 71 15.85 -7.26 -12.99
N GLU A 72 16.50 -6.20 -13.42
CA GLU A 72 17.87 -5.83 -13.00
C GLU A 72 17.89 -5.08 -11.66
N GLY A 73 16.71 -4.79 -11.09
CA GLY A 73 16.58 -3.99 -9.88
C GLY A 73 16.68 -2.49 -10.12
N ARG A 74 16.62 -2.01 -11.36
CA ARG A 74 16.55 -0.58 -11.65
C ARG A 74 15.16 -0.05 -11.31
N TRP A 75 15.12 1.13 -10.69
CA TRP A 75 13.85 1.80 -10.40
C TRP A 75 13.20 2.31 -11.68
N PHE A 76 11.88 2.22 -11.76
CA PHE A 76 11.07 2.79 -12.84
C PHE A 76 9.78 3.40 -12.27
N VAL A 77 9.17 4.32 -13.02
CA VAL A 77 7.86 4.90 -12.68
C VAL A 77 6.78 3.88 -12.98
N SER A 78 5.91 3.57 -12.02
CA SER A 78 4.78 2.66 -12.26
C SER A 78 3.62 3.41 -12.92
N SER A 79 2.95 2.70 -13.84
CA SER A 79 1.73 3.19 -14.50
C SER A 79 0.52 3.24 -13.56
N VAL A 80 0.56 2.51 -12.44
CA VAL A 80 -0.53 2.46 -11.47
C VAL A 80 -0.60 3.75 -10.68
N ASN A 81 -1.72 4.48 -10.82
CA ASN A 81 -2.03 5.67 -10.03
C ASN A 81 -2.68 5.29 -8.69
N PRO A 82 -1.97 5.40 -7.53
CA PRO A 82 -2.53 5.04 -6.23
C PRO A 82 -3.69 5.96 -5.80
N GLY A 83 -3.76 7.18 -6.34
CA GLY A 83 -4.85 8.12 -6.08
C GLY A 83 -6.21 7.60 -6.54
N SER A 84 -6.24 6.69 -7.53
CA SER A 84 -7.48 6.06 -8.00
C SER A 84 -8.18 5.24 -6.90
N ALA A 85 -7.40 4.65 -5.97
CA ALA A 85 -7.92 3.92 -4.83
C ALA A 85 -8.67 4.84 -3.85
N LEU A 86 -8.43 6.15 -3.86
CA LEU A 86 -9.10 7.09 -2.95
C LEU A 86 -10.47 7.53 -3.48
N ILE A 87 -10.72 7.42 -4.78
CA ILE A 87 -11.93 7.96 -5.43
C ILE A 87 -13.22 7.37 -4.86
N LYS A 88 -13.23 6.07 -4.55
CA LYS A 88 -14.43 5.38 -4.02
C LYS A 88 -14.38 5.15 -2.51
N LEU A 89 -13.36 5.66 -1.81
CA LEU A 89 -13.27 5.51 -0.36
C LEU A 89 -14.13 6.57 0.32
N PRO A 90 -15.11 6.18 1.16
CA PRO A 90 -15.99 7.14 1.79
C PRO A 90 -15.22 7.98 2.82
N GLY A 91 -15.44 9.29 2.79
CA GLY A 91 -14.90 10.22 3.78
C GLY A 91 -13.41 10.48 3.68
N LEU A 92 -12.71 9.99 2.64
CA LEU A 92 -11.32 10.32 2.33
C LEU A 92 -11.17 10.81 0.90
N ARG A 93 -10.22 11.72 0.68
CA ARG A 93 -9.82 12.18 -0.65
C ARG A 93 -8.38 12.68 -0.65
N LEU A 94 -7.82 12.80 -1.83
CA LEU A 94 -6.57 13.52 -2.04
C LEU A 94 -6.85 15.03 -2.01
N LYS A 95 -5.95 15.80 -1.38
CA LYS A 95 -5.99 17.26 -1.43
C LYS A 95 -5.83 17.74 -2.86
N SER A 96 -6.54 18.81 -3.21
CA SER A 96 -6.37 19.49 -4.50
C SER A 96 -4.93 19.99 -4.67
N GLY A 97 -4.42 19.94 -5.89
CA GLY A 97 -3.05 20.33 -6.24
C GLY A 97 -2.00 19.26 -5.94
N PHE A 98 -2.38 18.07 -5.48
CA PHE A 98 -1.47 16.95 -5.29
C PHE A 98 -1.88 15.75 -6.14
N ARG A 99 -0.88 14.99 -6.59
CA ARG A 99 -1.01 13.68 -7.22
C ARG A 99 -0.21 12.64 -6.45
N LEU A 100 -0.71 11.42 -6.40
CA LEU A 100 0.06 10.28 -5.93
C LEU A 100 0.78 9.60 -7.11
N VAL A 101 2.08 9.40 -6.95
CA VAL A 101 2.94 8.75 -7.94
C VAL A 101 3.67 7.59 -7.30
N SER A 102 4.01 6.59 -8.09
CA SER A 102 4.56 5.33 -7.61
C SER A 102 5.82 4.98 -8.39
N TYR A 103 6.78 4.41 -7.67
CA TYR A 103 7.99 3.85 -8.26
C TYR A 103 8.14 2.41 -7.82
N LEU A 104 8.68 1.59 -8.71
CA LEU A 104 8.91 0.18 -8.47
C LEU A 104 10.35 -0.19 -8.77
N CYS A 105 10.86 -1.14 -8.00
CA CYS A 105 12.09 -1.87 -8.25
C CYS A 105 11.76 -3.36 -8.23
N ARG A 106 12.24 -4.10 -9.23
CA ARG A 106 11.90 -5.50 -9.46
C ARG A 106 13.16 -6.34 -9.66
N LYS A 107 13.19 -7.48 -8.98
CA LYS A 107 14.17 -8.57 -9.08
C LYS A 107 13.39 -9.89 -9.11
N PRO A 108 13.96 -11.01 -9.59
CA PRO A 108 13.21 -12.26 -9.79
C PRO A 108 12.41 -12.76 -8.57
N GLU A 109 12.94 -12.58 -7.36
CA GLU A 109 12.29 -13.04 -6.11
C GLU A 109 11.98 -11.90 -5.12
N GLN A 110 12.28 -10.66 -5.50
CA GLN A 110 12.23 -9.51 -4.59
C GLN A 110 11.69 -8.28 -5.33
N GLY A 111 11.04 -7.42 -4.57
CA GLY A 111 10.47 -6.22 -5.12
C GLY A 111 10.27 -5.18 -4.04
N MET A 112 10.44 -3.93 -4.43
CA MET A 112 10.13 -2.77 -3.61
C MET A 112 9.26 -1.82 -4.42
N GLY A 113 8.46 -1.06 -3.69
CA GLY A 113 7.72 0.06 -4.23
C GLY A 113 7.73 1.22 -3.25
N THR A 114 7.57 2.43 -3.77
CA THR A 114 7.33 3.62 -2.97
C THR A 114 6.24 4.46 -3.61
N ILE A 115 5.46 5.14 -2.77
CA ILE A 115 4.42 6.07 -3.18
C ILE A 115 4.76 7.44 -2.60
N TRP A 116 4.72 8.46 -3.45
CA TRP A 116 4.95 9.85 -3.08
C TRP A 116 3.70 10.68 -3.38
N ALA A 117 3.46 11.69 -2.55
CA ALA A 117 2.54 12.76 -2.89
C ALA A 117 3.34 13.95 -3.42
N VAL A 118 3.06 14.34 -4.66
CA VAL A 118 3.81 15.37 -5.39
C VAL A 118 2.83 16.44 -5.86
N PRO A 119 3.22 17.74 -5.85
CA PRO A 119 2.42 18.78 -6.49
C PRO A 119 2.08 18.41 -7.94
N GLU A 120 0.86 18.68 -8.37
CA GLU A 120 0.37 18.24 -9.67
C GLU A 120 1.24 18.79 -10.82
N GLU A 121 1.75 20.01 -10.69
CA GLU A 121 2.62 20.66 -11.68
C GLU A 121 3.99 19.97 -11.82
N LEU A 122 4.42 19.22 -10.80
CA LEU A 122 5.70 18.49 -10.76
C LEU A 122 5.51 16.98 -10.98
N SER A 123 4.32 16.55 -11.40
CA SER A 123 3.98 15.13 -11.57
C SER A 123 4.08 14.63 -13.02
N THR A 124 4.72 15.39 -13.90
CA THR A 124 4.94 15.00 -15.30
C THR A 124 5.94 13.86 -15.40
N THR A 125 5.83 13.01 -16.43
CA THR A 125 6.74 11.87 -16.62
C THR A 125 8.20 12.30 -16.65
N ALA A 126 8.54 13.39 -17.33
CA ALA A 126 9.91 13.90 -17.40
C ALA A 126 10.47 14.29 -16.02
N GLU A 127 9.67 14.95 -15.18
CA GLU A 127 10.09 15.32 -13.81
C GLU A 127 10.30 14.07 -12.94
N LEU A 128 9.40 13.08 -13.05
CA LEU A 128 9.49 11.82 -12.31
C LEU A 128 10.69 10.96 -12.74
N GLU A 129 10.98 10.89 -14.03
CA GLU A 129 12.10 10.12 -14.55
C GLU A 129 13.46 10.77 -14.24
N SER A 130 13.51 12.11 -14.13
CA SER A 130 14.74 12.86 -13.86
C SER A 130 15.47 12.45 -12.57
N VAL A 131 14.73 11.90 -11.59
CA VAL A 131 15.28 11.49 -10.29
C VAL A 131 15.71 10.03 -10.24
N LEU A 132 15.41 9.23 -11.27
CA LEU A 132 15.73 7.79 -11.29
C LEU A 132 17.23 7.51 -11.29
N GLY A 133 18.02 8.35 -11.98
CA GLY A 133 19.48 8.19 -12.04
C GLY A 133 20.20 8.39 -10.70
N GLN A 134 19.53 8.97 -9.70
CA GLN A 134 20.07 9.18 -8.36
C GLN A 134 19.64 8.08 -7.37
N ALA A 135 18.70 7.23 -7.76
CA ALA A 135 18.17 6.17 -6.92
C ALA A 135 19.06 4.93 -6.91
N ASN A 136 19.01 4.18 -5.82
CA ASN A 136 19.67 2.87 -5.69
C ASN A 136 18.85 1.94 -4.77
N ASP A 137 19.35 0.72 -4.54
CA ASP A 137 18.68 -0.29 -3.72
C ASP A 137 18.35 0.19 -2.28
N GLY A 138 19.14 1.11 -1.71
CA GLY A 138 18.95 1.64 -0.37
C GLY A 138 18.29 3.02 -0.31
N MET A 139 18.20 3.72 -1.45
CA MET A 139 17.66 5.07 -1.56
C MET A 139 16.63 5.10 -2.70
N PRO A 140 15.33 4.97 -2.39
CA PRO A 140 14.31 5.04 -3.41
C PRO A 140 14.31 6.41 -4.08
N PRO A 141 13.84 6.52 -5.34
CA PRO A 141 13.73 7.80 -6.03
C PRO A 141 12.83 8.74 -5.24
N HIS A 142 13.25 9.99 -5.13
CA HIS A 142 12.51 11.03 -4.40
C HIS A 142 12.18 12.19 -5.36
N PRO A 143 10.93 12.29 -5.84
CA PRO A 143 10.53 13.36 -6.74
C PRO A 143 10.73 14.74 -6.12
N ARG A 144 10.95 15.73 -6.97
CA ARG A 144 11.03 17.13 -6.55
C ARG A 144 9.70 17.58 -5.95
N GLY A 145 9.76 18.27 -4.81
CA GLY A 145 8.57 18.79 -4.14
C GLY A 145 7.68 17.72 -3.48
N ALA A 146 8.08 16.45 -3.51
CA ALA A 146 7.34 15.39 -2.82
C ALA A 146 7.25 15.68 -1.32
N LEU A 147 6.07 15.44 -0.75
CA LEU A 147 5.87 15.51 0.71
C LEU A 147 6.65 14.38 1.39
N SER A 148 7.12 14.63 2.61
CA SER A 148 7.86 13.65 3.41
C SER A 148 7.03 12.40 3.78
N ASP A 149 5.71 12.50 3.72
CA ASP A 149 4.77 11.39 3.91
C ASP A 149 3.53 11.65 3.05
N PHE A 150 3.14 10.70 2.20
CA PHE A 150 1.98 10.84 1.33
C PHE A 150 0.67 11.08 2.10
N MET A 151 0.58 10.64 3.37
CA MET A 151 -0.58 10.89 4.23
C MET A 151 -0.80 12.38 4.50
N LEU A 152 0.21 13.25 4.31
CA LEU A 152 0.05 14.69 4.40
C LEU A 152 -0.80 15.28 3.27
N ALA A 153 -0.87 14.59 2.13
CA ALA A 153 -1.75 14.97 1.01
C ALA A 153 -3.17 14.39 1.14
N ILE A 154 -3.45 13.58 2.18
CA ILE A 154 -4.77 13.00 2.40
C ILE A 154 -5.60 13.91 3.31
N GLU A 155 -6.86 14.11 2.93
CA GLU A 155 -7.86 14.78 3.74
C GLU A 155 -9.18 13.99 3.76
N GLY A 156 -10.12 14.42 4.59
CA GLY A 156 -11.34 13.66 4.83
C GLY A 156 -12.33 14.36 5.75
N ASP A 157 -13.47 13.72 5.97
CA ASP A 157 -14.62 14.26 6.71
C ASP A 157 -14.50 14.17 8.24
N ARG A 158 -13.38 13.64 8.74
CA ARG A 158 -13.09 13.44 10.17
C ARG A 158 -14.06 12.49 10.88
N SER A 159 -14.82 11.69 10.14
CA SER A 159 -15.67 10.63 10.69
C SER A 159 -14.85 9.45 11.23
N ALA A 160 -15.45 8.64 12.11
CA ALA A 160 -14.80 7.42 12.61
C ALA A 160 -14.41 6.47 11.46
N ALA A 161 -15.29 6.33 10.47
CA ALA A 161 -15.03 5.54 9.27
C ALA A 161 -13.80 6.05 8.51
N SER A 162 -13.70 7.36 8.25
CA SER A 162 -12.56 7.93 7.52
C SER A 162 -11.21 7.66 8.18
N PHE A 163 -11.12 7.71 9.52
CA PHE A 163 -9.88 7.37 10.23
C PHE A 163 -9.51 5.89 10.11
N ALA A 164 -10.50 5.00 10.25
CA ALA A 164 -10.27 3.57 10.07
C ALA A 164 -9.85 3.23 8.63
N ILE A 165 -10.42 3.90 7.64
CA ILE A 165 -10.00 3.76 6.24
C ILE A 165 -8.58 4.29 6.05
N ALA A 166 -8.24 5.45 6.63
CA ALA A 166 -6.91 6.06 6.50
C ALA A 166 -5.82 5.16 7.09
N SER A 167 -6.15 4.47 8.19
CA SER A 167 -5.32 3.46 8.83
C SER A 167 -4.98 2.29 7.90
N LEU A 168 -5.97 1.81 7.13
CA LEU A 168 -5.77 0.78 6.11
C LEU A 168 -5.00 1.29 4.90
N VAL A 169 -5.39 2.45 4.35
CA VAL A 169 -4.73 3.08 3.19
C VAL A 169 -3.23 3.20 3.44
N ARG A 170 -2.83 3.71 4.61
CA ARG A 170 -1.42 3.81 4.98
C ARG A 170 -0.69 2.46 4.86
N ARG A 171 -1.28 1.40 5.40
CA ARG A 171 -0.65 0.07 5.43
C ARG A 171 -0.61 -0.58 4.05
N GLU A 172 -1.68 -0.50 3.28
CA GLU A 172 -1.71 -1.03 1.91
C GLU A 172 -0.76 -0.26 0.98
N PHE A 173 -0.69 1.07 1.11
CA PHE A 173 0.18 1.91 0.27
C PHE A 173 1.66 1.69 0.61
N LEU A 174 2.01 1.49 1.89
CA LEU A 174 3.38 1.15 2.28
C LEU A 174 3.78 -0.28 1.88
N GLU A 175 2.81 -1.16 1.64
CA GLU A 175 3.03 -2.53 1.13
C GLU A 175 3.12 -2.58 -0.41
N PHE A 176 2.73 -1.50 -1.09
CA PHE A 176 2.70 -1.42 -2.55
C PHE A 176 4.04 -1.82 -3.17
N GLY A 177 3.99 -2.77 -4.11
CA GLY A 177 5.16 -3.25 -4.82
C GLY A 177 6.17 -4.06 -4.02
N ARG A 178 5.89 -4.41 -2.76
CA ARG A 178 6.75 -5.30 -1.97
C ARG A 178 6.55 -6.76 -2.37
N LEU A 179 7.65 -7.50 -2.54
CA LEU A 179 7.65 -8.95 -2.82
C LEU A 179 8.66 -9.69 -1.94
N GLY A 180 8.44 -11.00 -1.78
CA GLY A 180 9.35 -11.88 -1.06
C GLY A 180 9.53 -11.49 0.40
N LYS A 181 10.78 -11.37 0.85
CA LYS A 181 11.12 -11.01 2.24
C LYS A 181 10.78 -9.56 2.61
N GLN A 182 10.50 -8.70 1.63
CA GLN A 182 10.13 -7.31 1.88
C GLN A 182 8.66 -7.17 2.31
N CYS A 183 7.82 -8.16 2.00
CA CYS A 183 6.43 -8.23 2.43
C CYS A 183 6.33 -8.24 3.95
N ASN A 184 5.43 -7.41 4.47
CA ASN A 184 5.09 -7.43 5.89
C ASN A 184 3.57 -7.46 6.05
N TRP A 185 2.90 -6.37 5.68
CA TRP A 185 1.47 -6.19 5.92
C TRP A 185 0.59 -7.18 5.15
N SER A 186 1.04 -7.63 3.98
CA SER A 186 0.35 -8.64 3.17
C SER A 186 0.19 -9.99 3.90
N HIS A 187 1.05 -10.28 4.89
CA HIS A 187 0.95 -11.48 5.74
C HIS A 187 -0.04 -11.34 6.89
N HIS A 188 -0.60 -10.15 7.12
CA HIS A 188 -1.57 -9.91 8.18
C HIS A 188 -2.99 -10.14 7.68
N ARG A 189 -3.80 -10.86 8.45
CA ARG A 189 -5.25 -11.02 8.26
C ARG A 189 -5.98 -10.33 9.39
N LEU A 190 -6.94 -9.46 9.07
CA LEU A 190 -7.70 -8.75 10.10
C LEU A 190 -8.54 -9.74 10.90
N VAL A 191 -8.63 -9.55 12.21
CA VAL A 191 -9.37 -10.44 13.12
C VAL A 191 -10.13 -9.62 14.17
N ASP A 192 -11.30 -10.12 14.55
CA ASP A 192 -12.13 -9.64 15.67
C ASP A 192 -12.29 -10.71 16.77
N ALA A 193 -11.72 -11.89 16.55
CA ALA A 193 -11.57 -12.96 17.52
C ALA A 193 -10.23 -13.70 17.29
N PRO A 194 -9.62 -14.27 18.34
CA PRO A 194 -8.43 -15.10 18.18
C PRO A 194 -8.74 -16.32 17.28
N PRO A 195 -7.90 -16.65 16.29
CA PRO A 195 -8.13 -17.83 15.44
C PRO A 195 -8.25 -19.11 16.28
N PRO A 196 -9.34 -19.88 16.15
CA PRO A 196 -9.64 -21.00 17.05
C PRO A 196 -8.76 -22.24 16.83
N GLN A 197 -8.05 -22.31 15.71
CA GLN A 197 -7.24 -23.47 15.32
C GLN A 197 -6.01 -23.67 16.22
N VAL A 198 -5.60 -22.63 16.96
CA VAL A 198 -4.39 -22.62 17.77
C VAL A 198 -4.71 -22.04 19.15
N LYS A 199 -4.06 -22.58 20.18
CA LYS A 199 -4.11 -21.98 21.52
C LYS A 199 -3.13 -20.82 21.58
N TRP A 200 -3.57 -19.69 22.12
CA TRP A 200 -2.78 -18.45 22.14
C TRP A 200 -2.18 -18.20 23.53
N GLN A 201 -0.87 -17.96 23.58
CA GLN A 201 -0.20 -17.41 24.75
C GLN A 201 -0.20 -15.89 24.63
N TRP A 202 -0.91 -15.24 25.55
CA TRP A 202 -1.01 -13.78 25.59
C TRP A 202 0.15 -13.19 26.40
N GLY A 203 0.77 -12.13 25.89
CA GLY A 203 1.82 -11.41 26.63
C GLY A 203 1.27 -10.54 27.76
N THR A 204 -0.01 -10.20 27.71
CA THR A 204 -0.76 -9.46 28.73
C THR A 204 -2.11 -10.11 28.97
N SER A 205 -2.97 -9.54 29.82
CA SER A 205 -4.38 -9.96 29.88
C SER A 205 -5.02 -9.91 28.49
N PRO A 206 -5.73 -10.97 28.04
CA PRO A 206 -6.41 -10.99 26.76
C PRO A 206 -7.37 -9.79 26.62
N PRO A 207 -7.37 -9.06 25.49
CA PRO A 207 -8.36 -8.03 25.25
C PRO A 207 -9.76 -8.62 25.29
N LYS A 208 -10.70 -7.92 25.93
CA LYS A 208 -12.11 -8.36 26.00
C LYS A 208 -12.81 -8.29 24.64
N ASP A 209 -12.31 -7.43 23.75
CA ASP A 209 -12.91 -7.12 22.47
C ASP A 209 -11.81 -6.76 21.46
N LEU A 210 -11.70 -7.59 20.42
CA LEU A 210 -10.75 -7.42 19.33
C LEU A 210 -11.37 -6.73 18.10
N SER A 211 -12.64 -6.33 18.16
CA SER A 211 -13.28 -5.64 17.04
C SER A 211 -12.55 -4.33 16.69
N PRO A 212 -12.49 -3.96 15.40
CA PRO A 212 -11.99 -2.66 15.01
C PRO A 212 -12.81 -1.55 15.65
N LYS A 213 -12.15 -0.54 16.21
CA LYS A 213 -12.82 0.54 16.92
C LYS A 213 -12.10 1.87 16.75
N VAL A 214 -12.89 2.94 16.81
CA VAL A 214 -12.41 4.30 16.70
C VAL A 214 -12.94 5.14 17.84
N LYS A 215 -12.06 5.95 18.42
CA LYS A 215 -12.41 6.93 19.45
C LYS A 215 -12.00 8.31 18.96
N ILE A 216 -12.98 9.19 18.81
CA ILE A 216 -12.75 10.61 18.49
C ILE A 216 -12.90 11.42 19.77
N PHE A 217 -11.94 12.29 20.03
CA PHE A 217 -11.90 13.16 21.18
C PHE A 217 -12.52 14.54 20.85
N PRO A 218 -13.03 15.28 21.85
CA PRO A 218 -13.61 16.61 21.63
C PRO A 218 -12.65 17.62 20.99
N ASP A 219 -11.33 17.44 21.17
CA ASP A 219 -10.29 18.27 20.56
C ASP A 219 -9.97 17.91 19.10
N GLY A 220 -10.72 16.95 18.53
CA GLY A 220 -10.57 16.51 17.13
C GLY A 220 -9.44 15.49 16.91
N LYS A 221 -8.75 15.05 17.97
CA LYS A 221 -7.84 13.89 17.90
C LYS A 221 -8.66 12.62 17.71
N ALA A 222 -8.06 11.61 17.10
CA ALA A 222 -8.68 10.30 16.96
C ALA A 222 -7.69 9.17 17.25
N ILE A 223 -8.20 8.06 17.76
CA ILE A 223 -7.46 6.82 17.92
C ILE A 223 -8.23 5.72 17.21
N VAL A 224 -7.53 4.99 16.33
CA VAL A 224 -8.02 3.77 15.70
C VAL A 224 -7.31 2.59 16.33
N GLU A 225 -8.06 1.57 16.71
CA GLU A 225 -7.53 0.30 17.20
C GLU A 225 -8.16 -0.85 16.43
N PHE A 226 -7.34 -1.81 16.01
CA PHE A 226 -7.80 -3.07 15.44
C PHE A 226 -6.72 -4.15 15.60
N PHE A 227 -7.09 -5.38 15.28
CA PHE A 227 -6.21 -6.53 15.44
C PHE A 227 -6.02 -7.27 14.12
N SER A 228 -4.86 -7.91 13.98
CA SER A 228 -4.60 -8.81 12.88
C SER A 228 -3.83 -10.04 13.35
N CYS A 229 -3.95 -11.15 12.63
CA CYS A 229 -3.12 -12.32 12.80
C CYS A 229 -2.16 -12.42 11.61
N ARG A 230 -0.85 -12.48 11.89
CA ARG A 230 0.16 -12.73 10.88
C ARG A 230 0.20 -14.22 10.56
N THR A 231 0.00 -14.59 9.29
CA THR A 231 -0.12 -16.00 8.86
C THR A 231 1.21 -16.63 8.45
N VAL A 232 2.28 -15.84 8.38
CA VAL A 232 3.65 -16.28 8.08
C VAL A 232 4.50 -16.16 9.34
N ALA A 233 5.52 -17.00 9.51
CA ALA A 233 6.40 -16.98 10.69
C ALA A 233 7.21 -15.66 10.80
N PRO A 234 7.35 -15.04 12.00
CA PRO A 234 6.67 -15.40 13.25
C PRO A 234 5.15 -15.14 13.18
N VAL A 235 4.37 -16.19 13.47
CA VAL A 235 2.91 -16.14 13.58
C VAL A 235 2.57 -15.51 14.92
N ALA A 236 1.77 -14.45 14.91
CA ALA A 236 1.34 -13.75 16.11
C ALA A 236 0.06 -12.94 15.84
N ILE A 237 -0.71 -12.68 16.90
CA ILE A 237 -1.77 -11.67 16.88
C ILE A 237 -1.12 -10.33 17.20
N PHE A 238 -1.33 -9.35 16.34
CA PHE A 238 -0.89 -7.97 16.50
C PHE A 238 -2.06 -7.07 16.88
N ARG A 239 -1.78 -6.15 17.80
CA ARG A 239 -2.61 -4.98 18.07
C ARG A 239 -2.02 -3.80 17.32
N HIS A 240 -2.88 -3.12 16.57
CA HIS A 240 -2.54 -1.92 15.80
C HIS A 240 -3.25 -0.75 16.45
N VAL A 241 -2.50 0.29 16.80
CA VAL A 241 -3.03 1.53 17.36
C VAL A 241 -2.50 2.71 16.59
N ASP A 242 -3.39 3.46 15.96
CA ASP A 242 -3.05 4.64 15.18
C ASP A 242 -3.61 5.89 15.85
N GLN A 243 -2.73 6.85 16.13
CA GLN A 243 -3.07 8.09 16.81
C GLN A 243 -2.99 9.26 15.84
N TYR A 244 -4.12 9.95 15.66
CA TYR A 244 -4.28 11.07 14.76
C TYR A 244 -4.34 12.37 15.55
N ALA A 245 -3.49 13.33 15.19
CA ALA A 245 -3.60 14.68 15.69
C ALA A 245 -4.85 15.39 15.13
N SER A 246 -5.27 16.46 15.81
CA SER A 246 -6.39 17.29 15.35
C SER A 246 -6.10 17.85 13.96
N GLY A 247 -7.10 17.79 13.08
CA GLY A 247 -7.01 18.22 11.68
C GLY A 247 -6.11 17.40 10.75
N LYS A 248 -5.46 16.31 11.21
CA LYS A 248 -4.49 15.54 10.40
C LYS A 248 -4.88 14.08 10.17
N TYR A 249 -4.58 13.54 8.99
CA TYR A 249 -4.70 12.11 8.66
C TYR A 249 -3.36 11.36 8.67
N GLN A 250 -2.25 12.06 8.92
CA GLN A 250 -1.00 11.41 9.28
C GLN A 250 -1.08 10.90 10.72
N ALA A 251 -0.92 9.60 10.91
CA ALA A 251 -0.99 8.96 12.21
C ALA A 251 0.40 8.59 12.75
N GLN A 252 0.51 8.59 14.08
CA GLN A 252 1.54 7.82 14.76
C GLN A 252 1.02 6.38 14.95
N CYS A 253 1.62 5.43 14.24
CA CYS A 253 1.24 4.02 14.28
C CYS A 253 2.07 3.25 15.31
N VAL A 254 1.41 2.40 16.08
CA VAL A 254 2.04 1.46 17.01
C VAL A 254 1.49 0.07 16.75
N ASP A 255 2.35 -0.80 16.23
CA ASP A 255 2.03 -2.20 15.96
C ASP A 255 2.77 -3.09 16.98
N LYS A 256 2.04 -3.89 17.75
CA LYS A 256 2.63 -4.73 18.80
C LYS A 256 2.08 -6.15 18.76
N PRO A 257 2.93 -7.20 18.79
CA PRO A 257 2.45 -8.56 19.00
C PRO A 257 1.89 -8.66 20.43
N VAL A 258 0.67 -9.18 20.57
CA VAL A 258 -0.03 -9.34 21.85
C VAL A 258 -0.27 -10.80 22.22
N ALA A 259 -0.22 -11.70 21.23
CA ALA A 259 -0.28 -13.14 21.47
C ALA A 259 0.54 -13.91 20.44
N VAL A 260 1.11 -15.03 20.88
CA VAL A 260 1.84 -15.99 20.04
C VAL A 260 1.20 -17.37 20.16
N PRO A 261 1.31 -18.22 19.13
CA PRO A 261 0.78 -19.59 19.21
C PRO A 261 1.57 -20.40 20.25
N LEU A 262 0.85 -21.11 21.12
CA LEU A 262 1.45 -22.13 21.98
C LEU A 262 1.97 -23.25 21.08
N ARG A 263 3.30 -23.42 21.05
CA ARG A 263 3.89 -24.59 20.41
C ARG A 263 3.46 -25.81 21.22
N LYS A 264 2.88 -26.82 20.55
CA LYS A 264 2.81 -28.16 21.15
C LYS A 264 4.26 -28.62 21.32
N ALA A 265 4.64 -28.92 22.56
CA ALA A 265 5.89 -29.64 22.84
C ALA A 265 5.84 -31.02 22.21
#